data_AF-A0A8R1IL23-F1
#
_entry.id   AF-A0A8R1IL23-F1
#
_cell.length_a   1.000
_cell.length_b   1.000
_cell.length_c   1.000
_cell.angle_alpha   90.00
_cell.angle_beta   90.00
_cell.angle_gamma   90.00
#
_symmetry.space_group_name_H-M   'P 1'
#
loop_
_entity.id
_entity.type
_entity.pdbx_description
1 polymer ?
#
loop_
_entity_poly.entity_id
_entity_poly.type
_entity_poly.pdbx_seq_one_letter_code
_entity_poly.pdbx_strand_id
1 'polypeptide(L)'
;MDVDARDFIGQLLEKKLEKRLGFNGVDEIKDHKFMRDVDWTAAEKRNMKPVIVPRIGHDLDTQFFSAEFTSQPPLYSPAESPLNANTLFR
;
A
#
# COMPACT_ATOMS: atom_id res chain seq x y z
N MET A 1 22.75 9.68 5.85
CA MET A 1 21.28 9.75 5.72
C MET A 1 20.96 11.05 5.03
N ASP A 2 20.12 11.02 4.00
CA ASP A 2 19.58 12.24 3.39
C ASP A 2 18.84 13.05 4.48
N VAL A 3 19.18 14.34 4.58
CA VAL A 3 18.63 15.25 5.59
C VAL A 3 17.14 15.45 5.37
N ASP A 4 16.73 15.57 4.10
CA ASP A 4 15.32 15.76 3.73
C ASP A 4 14.52 14.49 4.06
N ALA A 5 15.10 13.30 3.83
CA ALA A 5 14.45 12.03 4.16
C ALA A 5 14.28 11.82 5.67
N ARG A 6 15.32 12.14 6.46
CA ARG A 6 15.26 12.03 7.92
C ARG A 6 14.23 12.99 8.50
N ASP A 7 14.19 14.21 7.99
CA ASP A 7 13.22 15.23 8.41
C ASP A 7 11.79 14.77 8.07
N PHE A 8 11.57 14.31 6.83
CA PHE A 8 10.27 13.79 6.40
C PHE A 8 9.74 12.67 7.29
N ILE A 9 10.57 11.64 7.54
CA ILE A 9 10.21 10.51 8.41
C ILE A 9 9.96 10.99 9.84
N GLY A 10 10.78 11.92 10.35
CA GLY A 10 10.63 12.48 11.68
C GLY A 10 9.29 13.19 11.87
N GLN A 11 8.90 14.02 10.91
CA GLN A 11 7.64 14.77 10.99
C GLN A 11 6.40 13.87 10.78
N LEU A 12 6.51 12.80 9.98
CA LEU A 12 5.46 11.78 9.85
C LEU A 12 5.25 10.98 11.15
N LEU A 13 6.34 10.73 11.89
CA LEU A 13 6.33 9.95 13.14
C LEU A 13 6.17 10.81 14.40
N GLU A 14 5.78 12.07 14.26
CA GLU A 14 5.52 12.95 15.40
C GLU A 14 4.36 12.38 16.25
N LYS A 15 4.59 12.38 17.57
CA LYS A 15 3.67 11.77 18.54
C LYS A 15 2.42 12.61 18.72
N LYS A 16 2.58 13.94 18.73
CA LYS A 16 1.46 14.88 18.82
C LYS A 16 0.79 15.04 17.46
N LEU A 17 -0.51 14.77 17.40
CA LEU A 17 -1.27 14.78 16.15
C LEU A 17 -1.19 16.15 15.47
N GLU A 18 -1.32 17.23 16.24
CA GLU A 18 -1.36 18.61 15.73
C GLU A 18 -0.03 19.06 15.11
N LYS A 19 1.05 18.32 15.35
CA LYS A 19 2.38 18.59 14.83
C LYS A 19 2.82 17.57 13.77
N ARG A 20 2.02 16.53 13.53
CA ARG A 20 2.35 15.51 12.56
C ARG A 20 2.17 16.06 11.16
N LEU A 21 3.15 15.79 10.30
CA LEU A 21 3.05 16.14 8.89
C LEU A 21 1.80 15.51 8.26
N GLY A 22 0.97 16.33 7.62
CA GLY A 22 -0.29 15.91 7.03
C GLY A 22 -1.50 16.11 7.93
N PHE A 23 -1.35 16.66 9.15
CA PHE A 23 -2.47 16.94 10.04
C PHE A 23 -3.44 17.97 9.45
N ASN A 24 -2.92 19.02 8.80
CA ASN A 24 -3.78 20.03 8.16
C ASN A 24 -4.14 19.71 6.70
N GLY A 25 -3.71 18.54 6.20
CA GLY A 25 -4.05 18.08 4.86
C GLY A 25 -2.87 17.50 4.10
N VAL A 26 -3.18 16.86 2.97
CA VAL A 26 -2.20 16.15 2.14
C VAL A 26 -1.15 17.09 1.51
N ASP A 27 -1.48 18.36 1.33
CA ASP A 27 -0.58 19.32 0.68
C ASP A 27 0.71 19.53 1.50
N GLU A 28 0.65 19.44 2.83
CA GLU A 28 1.85 19.46 3.67
C GLU A 28 2.84 18.34 3.32
N ILE A 29 2.33 17.15 2.98
CA ILE A 29 3.14 15.99 2.58
C ILE A 29 3.70 16.20 1.18
N LYS A 30 2.88 16.69 0.24
CA LYS A 30 3.25 16.91 -1.16
C LYS A 30 4.31 17.99 -1.32
N ASP A 31 4.22 19.04 -0.51
CA ASP A 31 5.11 20.21 -0.55
C ASP A 31 6.41 20.01 0.24
N HIS A 32 6.54 18.90 0.96
CA HIS A 32 7.75 18.59 1.71
C HIS A 32 8.96 18.42 0.76
N LYS A 33 10.13 18.95 1.14
CA LYS A 33 11.35 18.97 0.31
C LYS A 33 11.79 17.60 -0.19
N PHE A 34 11.55 16.56 0.61
CA PHE A 34 11.81 15.16 0.24
C PHE A 34 10.99 14.70 -0.98
N MET A 35 9.79 15.26 -1.19
CA MET A 35 8.88 14.94 -2.28
C MET A 35 9.02 15.86 -3.50
N ARG A 36 10.02 16.76 -3.53
CA ARG A 36 10.18 17.79 -4.58
C ARG A 36 10.27 17.25 -6.01
N ASP A 37 10.78 16.03 -6.17
CA ASP A 37 10.98 15.40 -7.48
C ASP A 37 9.73 14.61 -7.96
N VAL A 38 8.66 14.62 -7.16
CA VAL A 38 7.40 13.94 -7.48
C VAL A 38 6.45 14.91 -8.19
N ASP A 39 6.18 14.66 -9.46
CA ASP A 39 5.05 15.27 -10.16
C ASP A 39 3.76 14.50 -9.80
N TRP A 40 3.02 15.03 -8.84
CA TRP A 40 1.79 14.41 -8.34
C TRP A 40 0.70 14.23 -9.40
N THR A 41 0.61 15.14 -10.38
CA THR A 41 -0.36 15.04 -11.47
C THR A 41 0.05 13.97 -12.48
N ALA A 42 1.34 13.87 -12.80
CA ALA A 42 1.85 12.80 -13.66
C ALA A 42 1.77 11.43 -12.96
N ALA A 43 2.01 11.37 -11.64
CA ALA A 43 1.89 10.16 -10.83
C ALA A 43 0.46 9.61 -10.88
N GLU A 44 -0.54 10.47 -10.64
CA GLU A 44 -1.96 10.10 -10.68
C GLU A 44 -2.37 9.54 -12.05
N LYS A 45 -1.87 10.17 -13.12
CA LYS A 45 -2.12 9.74 -14.51
C LYS A 45 -1.29 8.53 -14.93
N ARG A 46 -0.47 7.96 -14.03
CA ARG A 46 0.47 6.85 -14.31
C ARG A 46 1.46 7.16 -15.44
N ASN A 47 1.80 8.44 -15.61
CA ASN A 47 2.73 8.93 -16.62
C ASN A 47 4.18 8.99 -16.12
N MET A 48 4.42 8.83 -14.82
CA MET A 48 5.78 8.72 -14.27
C MET A 48 6.36 7.34 -14.54
N LYS A 49 7.60 7.28 -15.00
CA LYS A 49 8.32 6.02 -15.16
C LYS A 49 8.69 5.46 -13.77
N PRO A 50 8.28 4.23 -13.43
CA PRO A 50 8.69 3.62 -12.17
C PRO A 50 10.20 3.32 -12.18
N VAL A 51 10.85 3.52 -11.04
CA VAL A 51 12.28 3.26 -10.86
C VAL A 51 12.59 1.76 -10.96
N ILE A 52 11.66 0.92 -10.49
CA ILE A 52 11.77 -0.53 -10.48
C ILE A 52 10.62 -1.09 -11.31
N VAL A 53 10.96 -1.77 -12.41
CA VAL A 53 10.00 -2.52 -13.24
C VAL A 53 10.24 -4.01 -12.98
N PRO A 54 9.32 -4.74 -12.32
CA PRO A 54 9.47 -6.17 -12.13
C PRO A 54 9.40 -6.88 -13.48
N ARG A 55 10.25 -7.88 -13.68
CA ARG A 55 10.23 -8.70 -14.91
C ARG A 55 9.19 -9.80 -14.74
N ILE A 56 8.06 -9.73 -15.42
CA ILE A 56 7.01 -10.75 -15.38
C ILE A 56 7.27 -11.75 -16.51
N GLY A 57 7.28 -13.05 -16.19
CA GLY A 57 7.54 -14.12 -17.15
C GLY A 57 6.32 -14.48 -18.01
N HIS A 58 5.14 -14.56 -17.39
CA HIS A 58 3.87 -14.89 -18.05
C HIS A 58 2.67 -14.43 -17.21
N ASP A 59 1.45 -14.52 -17.76
CA ASP A 59 0.22 -14.02 -17.12
C ASP A 59 -0.10 -14.67 -15.76
N LEU A 60 0.36 -15.90 -15.51
CA LEU A 60 0.16 -16.63 -14.24
C LEU A 60 1.36 -16.57 -13.29
N ASP A 61 2.30 -15.64 -13.50
CA ASP A 61 3.59 -15.65 -12.80
C ASP A 61 3.42 -15.26 -11.33
N THR A 62 3.91 -16.13 -10.44
CA THR A 62 3.78 -15.97 -8.99
C THR A 62 5.09 -15.66 -8.27
N GLN A 63 6.17 -15.31 -8.98
CA GLN A 63 7.51 -15.14 -8.40
C GLN A 63 7.62 -14.05 -7.30
N PHE A 64 6.70 -13.09 -7.27
CA PHE A 64 6.64 -12.02 -6.25
C PHE A 64 5.65 -12.33 -5.11
N PHE A 65 5.09 -13.54 -5.08
CA PHE A 65 4.28 -14.05 -3.99
C PHE A 65 5.10 -15.03 -3.14
N SER A 66 4.81 -15.09 -1.83
CA SER A 66 5.49 -16.05 -0.95
C SER A 66 5.16 -17.49 -1.35
N ALA A 67 6.20 -18.33 -1.37
CA ALA A 67 6.08 -19.74 -1.67
C ALA A 67 5.15 -20.49 -0.70
N GLU A 68 5.00 -19.99 0.53
CA GLU A 68 4.06 -20.52 1.53
C GLU A 68 2.63 -20.58 0.98
N PHE A 69 2.20 -19.56 0.23
CA PHE A 69 0.85 -19.47 -0.31
C PHE A 69 0.74 -20.12 -1.68
N THR A 70 1.74 -19.95 -2.55
CA THR A 70 1.69 -20.49 -3.91
C THR A 70 1.80 -22.02 -3.94
N SER A 71 2.33 -22.62 -2.87
CA SER A 71 2.43 -24.09 -2.72
C SER A 71 1.18 -24.71 -2.09
N GLN A 72 0.27 -23.90 -1.54
CA GLN A 72 -0.97 -24.39 -0.98
C GLN A 72 -1.97 -24.70 -2.10
N PRO A 73 -2.74 -25.80 -1.99
CA PRO A 73 -3.85 -26.03 -2.89
C PRO A 73 -4.89 -24.91 -2.70
N PRO A 74 -5.48 -24.37 -3.77
CA PRO A 74 -6.48 -23.30 -3.69
C PRO A 74 -7.82 -23.87 -3.20
N LEU A 75 -7.89 -24.21 -1.92
CA LEU A 75 -9.05 -24.76 -1.26
C LEU A 75 -9.80 -23.66 -0.52
N TYR A 76 -11.12 -23.68 -0.65
CA TYR A 76 -11.98 -22.90 0.25
C TYR A 76 -11.93 -23.55 1.64
N SER A 77 -11.78 -22.72 2.67
CA SER A 77 -11.99 -23.17 4.04
C SER A 77 -13.40 -23.79 4.16
N PRO A 78 -13.55 -25.00 4.71
CA PRO A 78 -14.87 -25.57 4.94
C PRO A 78 -15.67 -24.62 5.84
N ALA A 79 -16.76 -24.07 5.32
CA ALA A 79 -17.76 -23.41 6.15
C ALA A 79 -18.76 -24.48 6.58
N GLU A 80 -18.87 -24.74 7.88
CA GLU A 80 -20.03 -25.47 8.38
C GLU A 80 -21.27 -24.62 8.12
N SER A 81 -22.32 -25.24 7.55
CA SER A 81 -23.62 -24.59 7.47
C SER A 81 -24.04 -24.18 8.88
N PRO A 82 -24.44 -22.90 9.11
CA PRO A 82 -24.92 -22.49 10.42
C PRO A 82 -26.06 -23.41 10.87
N LEU A 83 -26.03 -23.82 12.15
CA LEU A 83 -26.99 -24.75 12.77
C LEU A 83 -28.46 -24.42 12.45
N ASN A 84 -28.75 -23.14 12.19
CA ASN A 84 -30.07 -22.61 11.95
C ASN A 84 -30.26 -22.10 10.50
N ALA A 85 -29.69 -22.78 9.50
CA ALA A 85 -29.81 -22.41 8.09
C ALA A 85 -31.26 -22.16 7.62
N ASN A 86 -32.23 -22.86 8.23
CA ASN A 86 -33.66 -22.76 7.90
C ASN A 86 -34.37 -21.54 8.54
N THR A 87 -33.72 -20.77 9.41
CA THR A 87 -34.34 -19.61 10.09
C THR A 87 -33.63 -18.29 9.83
N LEU A 88 -32.56 -18.29 9.01
CA LEU A 88 -31.69 -17.13 8.78
C LEU A 88 -32.28 -16.07 7.84
N PHE A 89 -33.29 -16.43 7.02
CA PHE A 89 -33.94 -15.52 6.07
C PHE A 89 -35.47 -15.61 6.18
N ARG A 90 -36.03 -15.27 7.35
CA ARG A 90 -37.47 -15.09 7.54
C ARG A 90 -37.81 -13.65 7.85
#